data_AF-A0A914USR7-F1
#
_entry.id   AF-A0A914USR7-F1
#
_cell.length_a   1.000
_cell.length_b   1.000
_cell.length_c   1.000
_cell.angle_alpha   90.00
_cell.angle_beta   90.00
_cell.angle_gamma   90.00
#
_symmetry.space_group_name_H-M   'P 1'
#
loop_
_entity.id
_entity.type
_entity.pdbx_description
1 polymer ?
#
loop_
_entity_poly.entity_id
_entity_poly.type
_entity_poly.pdbx_seq_one_letter_code
_entity_poly.pdbx_strand_id
1 'polypeptide(L)'
;MDNFIVFPTGEKAREVKQKFSEIGGIGGIVGAIDYTHIRIQRPHGNQLFYINHKGYHSLNIQAVCYACKPYLLTPYDRARNRAGGRFNKRHTKQRVLIEQAYGCLKRRFHVHHGEIRLSNPAKVCAVVIACCVLHNMVTRRSLPDFFDVIDNSQLPEEVVQTEELRGGRSGPVLRDEIARMLMAV
;
A
#
# COMPACT_ATOMS: atom_id res chain seq x y z
N MET A 1 0.70 -17.27 -12.96
CA MET A 1 0.59 -16.22 -11.92
C MET A 1 1.95 -15.55 -11.73
N ASP A 2 3.01 -16.35 -11.66
CA ASP A 2 4.39 -15.98 -11.32
C ASP A 2 5.08 -15.01 -12.28
N ASN A 3 4.52 -14.81 -13.47
CA ASN A 3 5.07 -13.84 -14.40
C ASN A 3 4.44 -12.45 -14.24
N PHE A 4 3.27 -12.30 -13.62
CA PHE A 4 2.52 -11.03 -13.61
C PHE A 4 2.38 -10.41 -12.22
N ILE A 5 2.32 -11.21 -11.16
CA ILE A 5 2.36 -10.72 -9.78
C ILE A 5 3.73 -11.09 -9.23
N VAL A 6 4.67 -10.14 -9.31
CA VAL A 6 6.06 -10.33 -8.91
C VAL A 6 6.52 -9.18 -8.05
N PHE A 7 7.35 -9.49 -7.05
CA PHE A 7 8.07 -8.45 -6.34
C PHE A 7 9.07 -7.78 -7.27
N PRO A 8 9.22 -6.44 -7.21
CA PRO A 8 10.26 -5.76 -7.96
C PRO A 8 11.63 -6.23 -7.45
N THR A 9 12.54 -6.51 -8.37
CA THR A 9 13.92 -6.92 -8.09
C THR A 9 14.90 -6.07 -8.89
N GLY A 10 16.16 -6.01 -8.45
CA GLY A 10 17.23 -5.30 -9.16
C GLY A 10 16.95 -3.80 -9.34
N GLU A 11 17.09 -3.32 -10.58
CA GLU A 11 16.88 -1.91 -10.95
C GLU A 11 15.45 -1.43 -10.63
N LYS A 12 14.43 -2.24 -10.94
CA LYS A 12 13.04 -1.90 -10.66
C LYS A 12 12.76 -1.71 -9.17
N ALA A 13 13.45 -2.45 -8.30
CA ALA A 13 13.35 -2.25 -6.86
C ALA A 13 13.98 -0.92 -6.42
N ARG A 14 15.09 -0.52 -7.06
CA ARG A 14 15.73 0.78 -6.82
C ARG A 14 14.83 1.93 -7.29
N GLU A 15 14.23 1.81 -8.46
CA GLU A 15 13.26 2.79 -8.97
C GLU A 15 12.07 2.97 -8.03
N VAL A 16 11.45 1.87 -7.59
CA VAL A 16 10.31 1.94 -6.66
C VAL A 16 10.75 2.60 -5.36
N LYS A 17 11.90 2.20 -4.79
CA LYS A 17 12.45 2.80 -3.57
C LYS A 17 12.68 4.31 -3.72
N GLN A 18 13.22 4.72 -4.86
CA GLN A 18 13.44 6.12 -5.19
C GLN A 18 12.12 6.90 -5.27
N LYS A 19 11.10 6.37 -5.96
CA LYS A 19 9.76 6.98 -6.02
C LYS A 19 9.12 7.16 -4.64
N PHE A 20 9.21 6.15 -3.77
CA PHE A 20 8.71 6.27 -2.39
C PHE A 20 9.43 7.37 -1.60
N SER A 21 10.74 7.51 -1.84
CA SER A 21 11.57 8.55 -1.25
C SER A 21 11.17 9.94 -1.74
N GLU A 22 10.93 10.10 -3.04
CA GLU A 22 10.50 11.36 -3.65
C GLU A 22 9.12 11.80 -3.17
N ILE A 23 8.16 10.89 -2.99
CA ILE A 23 6.78 11.28 -2.63
C ILE A 23 6.65 11.71 -1.17
N GLY A 24 7.31 11.00 -0.26
CA GLY A 24 7.14 11.22 1.18
C GLY A 24 8.40 11.63 1.93
N GLY A 25 9.55 11.70 1.27
CA GLY A 25 10.78 12.23 1.86
C GLY A 25 11.32 11.38 3.01
N ILE A 26 10.94 10.10 3.05
CA ILE A 26 11.55 9.09 3.92
C ILE A 26 12.20 8.06 2.98
N GLY A 27 13.53 8.12 2.90
CA GLY A 27 14.37 7.20 2.15
C GLY A 27 14.32 5.80 2.72
N GLY A 28 14.87 4.83 2.00
CA GLY A 28 14.85 3.43 2.42
C GLY A 28 13.53 2.70 2.17
N ILE A 29 12.40 3.39 2.04
CA ILE A 29 11.09 2.75 1.92
C ILE A 29 11.00 2.01 0.60
N VAL A 30 10.87 0.70 0.72
CA VAL A 30 10.78 -0.15 -0.46
C VAL A 30 9.35 -0.20 -0.94
N GLY A 31 8.35 -0.24 -0.05
CA GLY A 31 6.97 0.04 -0.42
C GLY A 31 5.98 -0.02 0.74
N ALA A 32 4.69 -0.11 0.41
CA ALA A 32 3.58 0.01 1.36
C ALA A 32 2.73 -1.26 1.47
N ILE A 33 2.02 -1.36 2.59
CA ILE A 33 1.03 -2.41 2.88
C ILE A 33 -0.26 -1.72 3.28
N ASP A 34 -1.35 -2.11 2.65
CA ASP A 34 -2.68 -1.63 3.00
C ASP A 34 -3.74 -2.66 2.60
N TYR A 35 -4.95 -2.51 3.12
CA TYR A 35 -6.07 -3.40 2.82
C TYR A 35 -7.27 -2.61 2.30
N THR A 36 -8.08 -3.28 1.50
CA THR A 36 -9.41 -2.79 1.12
C THR A 36 -10.45 -3.87 1.36
N HIS A 37 -11.64 -3.46 1.77
CA HIS A 37 -12.81 -4.32 1.72
C HIS A 37 -13.32 -4.44 0.29
N ILE A 38 -13.59 -5.67 -0.15
CA ILE A 38 -14.40 -5.97 -1.33
C ILE A 38 -15.72 -6.54 -0.85
N ARG A 39 -16.83 -5.93 -1.25
CA ARG A 39 -18.16 -6.39 -0.86
C ARG A 39 -18.46 -7.72 -1.54
N ILE A 40 -18.96 -8.68 -0.78
CA ILE A 40 -19.30 -10.01 -1.28
C ILE A 40 -20.72 -10.38 -0.90
N GLN A 41 -21.32 -11.24 -1.71
CA GLN A 41 -22.54 -11.93 -1.32
C GLN A 41 -22.31 -12.74 -0.04
N ARG A 42 -23.36 -12.86 0.78
CA ARG A 42 -23.40 -13.73 1.96
C ARG A 42 -22.83 -15.12 1.62
N PRO A 43 -21.73 -15.54 2.29
CA PRO A 43 -21.16 -16.86 2.07
C PRO A 43 -22.11 -18.00 2.48
N HIS A 44 -21.99 -19.19 1.91
CA HIS A 44 -22.84 -20.32 2.33
C HIS A 44 -22.51 -20.86 3.73
N GLY A 45 -21.27 -20.67 4.21
CA GLY A 45 -20.82 -21.07 5.54
C GLY A 45 -19.93 -20.01 6.17
N ASN A 46 -19.78 -20.07 7.50
CA ASN A 46 -18.87 -19.20 8.25
C ASN A 46 -19.07 -17.69 8.02
N GLN A 47 -20.31 -17.28 7.73
CA GLN A 47 -20.67 -15.91 7.33
C GLN A 47 -20.24 -14.85 8.32
N LEU A 48 -20.28 -15.17 9.62
CA LEU A 48 -19.88 -14.29 10.70
C LEU A 48 -18.41 -13.83 10.56
N PHE A 49 -17.54 -14.62 9.93
CA PHE A 49 -16.15 -14.23 9.67
C PHE A 49 -16.00 -13.20 8.55
N TYR A 50 -17.07 -12.93 7.81
CA TYR A 50 -17.05 -12.02 6.67
C TYR A 50 -17.87 -10.75 6.92
N ILE A 51 -18.44 -10.56 8.10
CA ILE A 51 -19.13 -9.32 8.47
C ILE A 51 -18.08 -8.29 8.91
N ASN A 52 -18.08 -7.12 8.28
CA ASN A 52 -17.21 -6.01 8.70
C ASN A 52 -17.85 -5.14 9.79
N HIS A 53 -17.09 -4.14 10.27
CA HIS A 53 -17.56 -3.17 11.26
C HIS A 53 -18.78 -2.33 10.82
N LYS A 54 -19.13 -2.32 9.53
CA LYS A 54 -20.32 -1.64 8.97
C LYS A 54 -21.51 -2.58 8.82
N GLY A 55 -21.41 -3.83 9.26
CA GLY A 55 -22.51 -4.79 9.27
C GLY A 55 -22.81 -5.48 7.94
N TYR A 56 -21.94 -5.36 6.92
CA TYR A 56 -22.12 -6.06 5.65
C TYR A 56 -21.01 -7.07 5.34
N HIS A 57 -21.31 -8.04 4.48
CA HIS A 57 -20.37 -9.09 4.09
C HIS A 57 -19.29 -8.54 3.15
N SER A 58 -18.03 -8.74 3.51
CA SER A 58 -16.88 -8.31 2.71
C SER A 58 -15.65 -9.18 2.97
N LEU A 59 -14.74 -9.19 2.00
CA LEU A 59 -13.40 -9.75 2.14
C LEU A 59 -12.38 -8.64 2.33
N ASN A 60 -11.51 -8.82 3.32
CA ASN A 60 -10.30 -8.02 3.46
C ASN A 60 -9.30 -8.52 2.42
N ILE A 61 -9.04 -7.70 1.41
CA ILE A 61 -7.95 -7.93 0.46
C ILE A 61 -6.78 -7.08 0.92
N GLN A 62 -5.69 -7.73 1.32
CA GLN A 62 -4.43 -7.07 1.63
C GLN A 62 -3.53 -7.12 0.39
N ALA A 63 -3.02 -5.95 0.00
CA ALA A 63 -2.00 -5.82 -1.02
C ALA A 63 -0.71 -5.45 -0.31
N VAL A 64 0.34 -6.15 -0.71
CA VAL A 64 1.65 -6.05 -0.11
C VAL A 64 2.62 -5.81 -1.23
N CYS A 65 3.26 -4.63 -1.25
CA CYS A 65 4.31 -4.38 -2.23
C CYS A 65 5.65 -4.99 -1.80
N TYR A 66 5.83 -5.37 -0.52
CA TYR A 66 7.08 -5.93 0.04
C TYR A 66 6.85 -6.82 1.26
N ALA A 67 7.72 -7.80 1.50
CA ALA A 67 7.62 -8.69 2.66
C ALA A 67 7.38 -7.94 3.97
N CYS A 68 6.48 -8.46 4.81
CA CYS A 68 6.29 -7.99 6.18
C CYS A 68 7.59 -8.23 6.96
N LYS A 69 8.26 -7.15 7.36
CA LYS A 69 9.53 -7.21 8.08
C LYS A 69 9.37 -6.57 9.46
N PRO A 70 10.22 -6.93 10.45
CA PRO A 70 10.15 -6.37 11.81
C PRO A 70 10.25 -4.84 11.88
N TYR A 71 10.78 -4.22 10.83
CA TYR A 71 10.94 -2.78 10.65
C TYR A 71 9.78 -2.12 9.86
N LEU A 72 8.58 -2.72 9.86
CA LEU A 72 7.39 -2.09 9.26
C LEU A 72 7.06 -0.78 9.99
N LEU A 73 7.07 0.33 9.25
CA LEU A 73 6.75 1.64 9.80
C LEU A 73 5.23 1.82 9.91
N THR A 74 4.76 2.05 11.12
CA THR A 74 3.35 2.35 11.42
C THR A 74 3.20 3.83 11.82
N PRO A 75 2.07 4.47 11.51
CA PRO A 75 1.82 5.83 11.99
C PRO A 75 1.66 5.84 13.52
N TYR A 76 1.80 7.01 14.13
CA TYR A 76 1.33 7.22 15.49
C TYR A 76 -0.21 7.28 15.48
N ASP A 77 -0.89 6.51 16.35
CA ASP A 77 -2.35 6.60 16.52
C ASP A 77 -2.79 8.02 16.88
N ARG A 78 -2.03 8.68 17.77
CA ARG A 78 -2.18 10.10 18.10
C ARG A 78 -0.80 10.73 18.15
N ALA A 79 -0.50 11.60 17.20
CA ALA A 79 0.73 12.38 17.19
C ALA A 79 0.69 13.39 18.35
N ARG A 80 1.41 13.10 19.44
CA ARG A 80 1.42 13.95 20.65
C ARG A 80 2.34 15.17 20.53
N ASN A 81 3.19 15.22 19.52
CA ASN A 81 4.17 16.29 19.32
C ASN A 81 4.35 16.59 17.82
N ARG A 82 5.06 17.70 17.52
CA ARG A 82 5.33 18.14 16.14
C ARG A 82 6.08 17.08 15.32
N ALA A 83 7.04 16.38 15.94
CA ALA A 83 7.81 15.31 15.29
C ALA A 83 6.90 14.18 14.77
N GLY A 84 6.01 13.66 15.63
CA GLY A 84 5.04 12.64 15.26
C GLY A 84 4.03 13.14 14.23
N GLY A 85 3.65 14.41 14.28
CA GLY A 85 2.78 15.05 13.28
C GLY A 85 3.43 15.11 11.89
N ARG A 86 4.71 15.54 11.82
CA ARG A 86 5.49 15.54 10.58
C ARG A 86 5.68 14.13 10.04
N PHE A 87 6.02 13.17 10.91
CA PHE A 87 6.13 11.77 10.52
C PHE A 87 4.83 11.24 9.92
N ASN A 88 3.69 11.39 10.61
CA ASN A 88 2.40 10.93 10.10
C ASN A 88 2.05 11.59 8.75
N LYS A 89 2.32 12.89 8.58
CA LYS A 89 2.11 13.59 7.31
C LYS A 89 2.94 12.98 6.18
N ARG A 90 4.23 12.70 6.41
CA ARG A 90 5.11 12.07 5.41
C ARG A 90 4.71 10.61 5.15
N HIS A 91 4.38 9.85 6.20
CA HIS A 91 3.90 8.46 6.12
C HIS A 91 2.62 8.34 5.28
N THR A 92 1.63 9.19 5.53
CA THR A 92 0.39 9.25 4.74
C THR A 92 0.68 9.54 3.27
N LYS A 93 1.60 10.45 2.96
CA LYS A 93 2.00 10.70 1.56
C LYS A 93 2.59 9.47 0.89
N GLN A 94 3.46 8.71 1.57
CA GLN A 94 4.02 7.48 0.99
C GLN A 94 2.96 6.41 0.74
N ARG A 95 1.91 6.37 1.57
CA ARG A 95 0.78 5.45 1.38
C ARG A 95 -0.10 5.79 0.17
N VAL A 96 -0.01 7.00 -0.38
CA VAL A 96 -0.85 7.42 -1.52
C VAL A 96 -0.73 6.44 -2.71
N LEU A 97 0.45 5.87 -2.92
CA LEU A 97 0.71 4.93 -4.01
C LEU A 97 -0.13 3.65 -3.93
N ILE A 98 -0.25 3.07 -2.74
CA ILE A 98 -1.02 1.84 -2.56
C ILE A 98 -2.53 2.12 -2.60
N GLU A 99 -2.97 3.26 -2.08
CA GLU A 99 -4.36 3.71 -2.17
C GLU A 99 -4.77 3.96 -3.63
N GLN A 100 -3.91 4.62 -4.40
CA GLN A 100 -4.08 4.85 -5.83
C GLN A 100 -4.09 3.54 -6.62
N ALA A 101 -3.23 2.58 -6.29
CA ALA A 101 -3.22 1.27 -6.93
C ALA A 101 -4.57 0.56 -6.75
N TYR A 102 -5.14 0.59 -5.54
CA TYR A 102 -6.49 0.08 -5.30
C TYR A 102 -7.56 0.86 -6.08
N GLY A 103 -7.45 2.19 -6.12
CA GLY A 103 -8.35 3.05 -6.90
C GLY A 103 -8.33 2.72 -8.40
N CYS A 104 -7.15 2.43 -8.96
CA CYS A 104 -6.99 2.03 -10.35
C CYS A 104 -7.58 0.64 -10.63
N LEU A 105 -7.33 -0.33 -9.75
CA LEU A 105 -7.90 -1.67 -9.87
C LEU A 105 -9.43 -1.62 -9.85
N LYS A 106 -10.01 -0.88 -8.89
CA LYS A 106 -11.46 -0.70 -8.79
C LYS A 106 -12.05 -0.02 -10.02
N ARG A 107 -11.47 1.11 -10.45
CA ARG A 107 -11.92 1.83 -11.66
C ARG A 107 -11.86 0.97 -12.93
N ARG A 108 -10.81 0.16 -13.07
CA ARG A 108 -10.60 -0.68 -14.27
C ARG A 108 -11.58 -1.86 -14.31
N PHE A 109 -11.90 -2.45 -13.17
CA PHE A 109 -12.76 -3.63 -13.10
C PHE A 109 -14.02 -3.33 -12.28
N HIS A 110 -15.13 -3.12 -12.99
CA HIS A 110 -16.43 -2.79 -12.41
C HIS A 110 -16.92 -3.82 -11.36
N VAL A 111 -16.44 -5.08 -11.44
CA VAL A 111 -16.71 -6.13 -10.46
C VAL A 111 -16.38 -5.73 -9.02
N HIS A 112 -15.46 -4.78 -8.81
CA HIS A 112 -15.08 -4.29 -7.47
C HIS A 112 -15.91 -3.09 -6.98
N HIS A 113 -16.73 -2.46 -7.84
CA HIS A 113 -17.63 -1.37 -7.45
C HIS A 113 -18.91 -1.87 -6.80
N GLY A 114 -19.36 -3.07 -7.18
CA GLY A 114 -20.56 -3.71 -6.67
C GLY A 114 -20.28 -4.81 -5.65
N GLU A 115 -21.35 -5.50 -5.28
CA GLU A 115 -21.27 -6.76 -4.56
C GLU A 115 -20.88 -7.88 -5.53
N ILE A 116 -19.81 -8.60 -5.23
CA ILE A 116 -19.44 -9.80 -5.99
C ILE A 116 -20.40 -10.92 -5.61
N ARG A 117 -21.26 -11.31 -6.56
CA ARG A 117 -22.31 -12.33 -6.41
C ARG A 117 -21.75 -13.75 -6.48
N LEU A 118 -20.79 -14.03 -5.61
CA LEU A 118 -20.21 -15.35 -5.41
C LEU A 118 -20.26 -15.67 -3.92
N SER A 119 -20.98 -16.72 -3.57
CA SER A 119 -21.15 -17.20 -2.20
C SER A 119 -19.97 -18.03 -1.68
N ASN A 120 -18.99 -18.33 -2.54
CA ASN A 120 -17.73 -18.97 -2.15
C ASN A 120 -16.61 -17.92 -2.12
N PRO A 121 -16.08 -17.57 -0.93
CA PRO A 121 -14.99 -16.61 -0.77
C PRO A 121 -13.73 -16.93 -1.58
N ALA A 122 -13.38 -18.21 -1.75
CA ALA A 122 -12.21 -18.61 -2.52
C ALA A 122 -12.35 -18.23 -4.02
N LYS A 123 -13.58 -18.32 -4.56
CA LYS A 123 -13.85 -17.87 -5.93
C LYS A 123 -13.75 -16.35 -6.05
N VAL A 124 -14.17 -15.60 -5.03
CA VAL A 124 -13.98 -14.15 -5.00
C VAL A 124 -12.50 -13.79 -5.02
N CYS A 125 -11.66 -14.47 -4.22
CA CYS A 125 -10.21 -14.27 -4.25
C CYS A 125 -9.62 -14.54 -5.64
N ALA A 126 -10.07 -15.59 -6.33
CA ALA A 126 -9.64 -15.90 -7.69
C ALA A 126 -9.98 -14.78 -8.69
N VAL A 127 -11.18 -14.16 -8.56
CA VAL A 127 -11.57 -13.00 -9.38
C VAL A 127 -10.65 -11.81 -9.13
N VAL A 128 -10.40 -11.47 -7.86
CA VAL A 128 -9.50 -10.36 -7.48
C VAL A 128 -8.10 -10.58 -8.06
N ILE A 129 -7.56 -11.79 -7.92
CA ILE A 129 -6.28 -12.19 -8.49
C ILE A 129 -6.26 -12.05 -10.01
N ALA A 130 -7.30 -12.52 -10.70
CA ALA A 130 -7.40 -12.40 -12.14
C ALA A 130 -7.41 -10.93 -12.58
N CYS A 131 -8.12 -10.06 -11.87
CA CYS A 131 -8.08 -8.61 -12.08
C CYS A 131 -6.66 -8.05 -11.92
N CYS A 132 -5.91 -8.46 -10.88
CA CYS A 132 -4.51 -8.03 -10.71
C CYS A 132 -3.60 -8.50 -11.86
N VAL A 133 -3.73 -9.76 -12.30
CA VAL A 133 -2.97 -10.29 -13.42
C VAL A 133 -3.29 -9.53 -14.71
N LEU A 134 -4.58 -9.35 -15.02
CA LEU A 134 -5.04 -8.62 -16.20
C LEU A 134 -4.62 -7.14 -16.16
N HIS A 135 -4.67 -6.51 -14.98
CA HIS A 135 -4.15 -5.16 -14.79
C HIS A 135 -2.69 -5.08 -15.21
N ASN A 136 -1.85 -5.99 -14.68
CA ASN A 136 -0.42 -6.02 -14.92
C ASN A 136 -0.08 -6.39 -16.37
N MET A 137 -0.88 -7.25 -17.03
CA MET A 137 -0.74 -7.53 -18.46
C MET A 137 -0.94 -6.28 -19.32
N VAL A 138 -1.98 -5.49 -19.00
CA VAL A 138 -2.29 -4.25 -19.73
C VAL A 138 -1.23 -3.19 -19.46
N THR A 139 -0.81 -3.01 -18.21
CA THR A 139 0.22 -2.02 -17.83
C THR A 139 1.57 -2.31 -18.50
N ARG A 140 1.93 -3.58 -18.75
CA ARG A 140 3.16 -3.95 -19.47
C ARG A 140 3.14 -3.69 -20.98
N ARG A 141 1.97 -3.46 -21.58
CA ARG A 141 1.78 -3.35 -23.04
C ARG A 141 1.49 -1.93 -23.52
N SER A 142 1.97 -0.92 -22.79
CA SER A 142 1.90 0.50 -23.16
C SER A 142 0.59 1.23 -22.81
N LEU A 143 0.35 1.46 -21.51
CA LEU A 143 -0.44 2.59 -21.03
C LEU A 143 0.35 3.26 -19.90
N PRO A 144 0.39 4.61 -19.83
CA PRO A 144 1.15 5.33 -18.81
C PRO A 144 0.81 4.80 -17.42
N ASP A 145 1.87 4.60 -16.63
CA ASP A 145 1.74 4.23 -15.23
C ASP A 145 0.92 5.32 -14.54
N PHE A 146 -0.13 4.94 -13.80
CA PHE A 146 -0.97 5.89 -13.06
C PHE A 146 -0.21 6.69 -11.99
N PHE A 147 1.08 6.40 -11.80
CA PHE A 147 2.02 7.16 -10.99
C PHE A 147 2.39 8.52 -11.60
N ASP A 148 2.04 8.77 -12.87
CA ASP A 148 2.27 10.07 -13.53
C ASP A 148 1.36 11.19 -13.00
N VAL A 149 0.46 10.89 -12.05
CA VAL A 149 -0.41 11.86 -11.36
C VAL A 149 0.00 12.02 -9.89
N ILE A 150 1.30 12.05 -9.61
CA ILE A 150 1.78 12.66 -8.38
C ILE A 150 1.77 14.16 -8.63
N ASP A 151 0.94 14.89 -7.90
CA ASP A 151 0.99 16.34 -7.88
C ASP A 151 2.34 16.78 -7.32
N ASN A 152 3.26 17.12 -8.23
CA ASN A 152 4.63 17.51 -7.90
C ASN A 152 4.69 18.78 -7.04
N SER A 153 3.60 19.54 -6.93
CA SER A 153 3.54 20.73 -6.06
C SER A 153 3.62 20.39 -4.56
N GLN A 154 3.51 19.11 -4.20
CA GLN A 154 3.55 18.63 -2.81
C GLN A 154 4.74 17.71 -2.51
N LEU A 155 5.75 17.66 -3.38
CA LEU A 155 6.97 16.92 -3.07
C LEU A 155 7.63 17.48 -1.79
N PRO A 156 8.23 16.62 -0.96
CA PRO A 156 8.96 17.06 0.20
C PRO A 156 10.22 17.81 -0.24
N GLU A 157 10.45 18.98 0.35
CA GLU A 157 11.66 19.79 0.11
C GLU A 157 12.95 19.04 0.49
N GLU A 158 12.85 18.09 1.44
CA GLU A 158 14.00 17.29 1.88
C GLU A 158 13.63 15.83 2.20
N VAL A 159 14.57 14.96 1.87
CA VAL A 159 14.53 13.50 1.99
C VAL A 159 15.44 13.05 3.14
N VAL A 160 14.86 12.38 4.13
CA VAL A 160 15.62 11.74 5.22
C VAL A 160 16.02 10.33 4.80
N GLN A 161 17.32 10.06 4.63
CA GLN A 161 17.82 8.70 4.34
C GLN A 161 17.73 7.83 5.61
N THR A 162 17.30 6.57 5.48
CA THR A 162 17.06 5.67 6.63
C THR A 162 17.83 4.34 6.55
N GLU A 163 18.68 4.20 5.54
CA GLU A 163 19.42 2.99 5.20
C GLU A 163 20.34 2.55 6.34
N GLU A 164 21.00 3.49 7.00
CA GLU A 164 21.92 3.25 8.13
C GLU A 164 21.19 2.85 9.42
N LEU A 165 19.89 3.13 9.52
CA LEU A 165 19.08 2.84 10.70
C LEU A 165 18.55 1.40 10.73
N ARG A 166 18.81 0.61 9.68
CA ARG A 166 18.20 -0.72 9.45
C ARG A 166 18.81 -1.88 10.24
N GLY A 167 19.69 -1.61 11.20
CA GLY A 167 20.41 -2.61 12.02
C GLY A 167 19.54 -3.40 13.01
N GLY A 168 18.54 -4.15 12.54
CA GLY A 168 17.73 -5.07 13.35
C GLY A 168 16.71 -4.40 14.29
N ARG A 169 16.52 -3.08 14.18
CA ARG A 169 15.59 -2.31 15.02
C ARG A 169 14.12 -2.61 14.67
N SER A 170 13.25 -2.53 15.67
CA SER A 170 11.80 -2.68 15.47
C SER A 170 11.20 -1.45 14.79
N GLY A 171 10.10 -1.64 14.06
CA GLY A 171 9.37 -0.56 13.37
C GLY A 171 9.08 0.68 14.23
N PRO A 172 8.60 0.54 15.48
CA PRO A 172 8.37 1.68 16.37
C PRO A 172 9.63 2.47 16.73
N VAL A 173 10.76 1.79 16.98
CA VAL A 173 12.04 2.45 17.29
C VAL A 173 12.53 3.24 16.07
N LEU A 174 12.48 2.60 14.90
CA LEU A 174 12.86 3.24 13.64
C LEU A 174 11.98 4.46 13.33
N ARG A 175 10.67 4.36 13.56
CA ARG A 175 9.73 5.47 13.43
C ARG A 175 10.13 6.65 14.32
N ASP A 176 10.40 6.40 15.59
CA ASP A 176 10.71 7.46 16.55
C ASP A 176 12.04 8.16 16.21
N GLU A 177 13.02 7.43 15.66
CA GLU A 177 14.26 8.00 15.13
C GLU A 177 14.02 8.87 13.89
N ILE A 178 13.27 8.37 12.91
CA ILE A 178 12.90 9.12 11.70
C ILE A 178 12.13 10.39 12.08
N ALA A 179 11.19 10.29 13.03
CA ALA A 179 10.44 11.44 13.51
C ALA A 179 11.35 12.52 14.13
N ARG A 180 12.42 12.13 14.83
CA ARG A 180 13.43 13.08 15.33
C ARG A 180 14.26 13.70 14.20
N MET A 181 14.66 12.91 13.21
CA MET A 181 15.43 13.42 12.06
C MET A 181 14.62 14.44 11.24
N LEU A 182 13.31 14.22 11.05
CA LEU A 182 12.39 15.16 10.40
C LEU A 182 12.18 16.49 11.17
N MET A 183 12.78 16.64 12.35
CA MET A 183 12.83 17.90 13.10
C MET A 183 14.16 18.65 12.95
N ALA A 184 15.24 17.96 12.57
CA ALA A 184 16.56 18.54 12.32
C ALA A 184 16.69 19.17 10.93
N VAL A 185 15.60 19.05 10.16
CA VAL A 185 15.36 19.47 8.79
C VAL A 185 14.14 20.39 8.81
#